data_AF-A0A949M4U7-F1
#
_entry.id   AF-A0A949M4U7-F1
#
_cell.length_a   1.000
_cell.length_b   1.000
_cell.length_c   1.000
_cell.angle_alpha   90.00
_cell.angle_beta   90.00
_cell.angle_gamma   90.00
#
_symmetry.space_group_name_H-M   'P 1'
#
loop_
_entity.id
_entity.type
_entity.pdbx_description
1 polymer ?
#
loop_
_entity_poly.entity_id
_entity_poly.type
_entity_poly.pdbx_seq_one_letter_code
_entity_poly.pdbx_strand_id
1 'polypeptide(L)'
;MREKLEKRVVPSLIMAISTFTLPARLAAAVRRATGRSGTVELFYAYDEPSSAYALLELAATVQGRRVTIELLPVVSRGIDGDSALERKRAYALVDGRRLARRIDRTMGRSEPVDPGRVAFLAAWTALGPQGPGLQDFAVAVMERLWFAGDGPIERDPFAVLWRETVGGEPPDESSPAAGEAVRANERRMKRSGPYETPAAKVGGRWDFAQDRPRQIGTWLDELGWSRR
;
A
#
# COMPACT_ATOMS: atom_id res chain seq x y z
N MET A 1 -35.21 -22.39 28.45
CA MET A 1 -33.96 -23.11 28.06
C MET A 1 -33.18 -22.44 26.92
N ARG A 2 -33.83 -21.84 25.92
CA ARG A 2 -33.17 -21.11 24.81
C ARG A 2 -32.23 -19.97 25.26
N GLU A 3 -32.61 -19.23 26.29
CA GLU A 3 -31.90 -18.05 26.81
C GLU A 3 -30.54 -18.38 27.50
N LYS A 4 -30.38 -19.61 28.00
CA LYS A 4 -29.10 -20.07 28.59
C LYS A 4 -28.10 -20.54 27.53
N LEU A 5 -28.56 -20.85 26.31
CA LEU A 5 -27.70 -21.23 25.19
C LEU A 5 -27.07 -19.99 24.54
N GLU A 6 -27.84 -18.91 24.36
CA GLU A 6 -27.34 -17.65 23.80
C GLU A 6 -26.24 -17.00 24.66
N LYS A 7 -26.35 -17.07 25.99
CA LYS A 7 -25.35 -16.49 26.91
C LYS A 7 -24.01 -17.26 26.98
N ARG A 8 -23.93 -18.48 26.45
CA ARG A 8 -22.71 -19.31 26.51
C ARG A 8 -21.94 -19.37 25.19
N VAL A 9 -22.59 -19.13 24.06
CA VAL A 9 -21.95 -19.22 22.73
C VAL A 9 -21.31 -17.89 22.31
N VAL A 10 -21.84 -16.75 22.79
CA VAL A 10 -21.26 -15.43 22.49
C VAL A 10 -19.84 -15.25 23.05
N PRO A 11 -19.51 -15.65 24.30
CA PRO A 11 -18.15 -15.48 24.83
C PRO A 11 -17.09 -16.33 24.11
N SER A 12 -17.43 -17.55 23.65
CA SER A 12 -16.49 -18.43 22.95
C SER A 12 -16.17 -17.96 21.54
N LEU A 13 -17.11 -17.31 20.85
CA LEU A 13 -16.85 -16.61 19.58
C LEU A 13 -15.95 -15.38 19.77
N ILE A 14 -16.13 -14.61 20.86
CA ILE A 14 -15.25 -13.47 21.20
C ILE A 14 -13.82 -13.96 21.51
N MET A 15 -13.68 -15.08 22.22
CA MET A 15 -12.37 -15.71 22.48
C MET A 15 -11.72 -16.26 21.20
N ALA A 16 -12.47 -16.87 20.28
CA ALA A 16 -11.95 -17.36 19.00
C ALA A 16 -11.54 -16.23 18.04
N ILE A 17 -12.17 -15.06 18.12
CA ILE A 17 -11.73 -13.86 17.41
C ILE A 17 -10.45 -13.29 18.06
N SER A 18 -10.28 -13.44 19.38
CA SER A 18 -9.07 -13.01 20.09
C SER A 18 -7.82 -13.85 19.74
N THR A 19 -7.97 -15.15 19.43
CA THR A 19 -6.82 -16.03 19.18
C THR A 19 -6.08 -15.71 17.88
N PHE A 20 -6.74 -15.12 16.88
CA PHE A 20 -6.07 -14.67 15.66
C PHE A 20 -5.24 -13.40 15.85
N THR A 21 -5.54 -12.59 16.87
CA THR A 21 -4.86 -11.31 17.12
C THR A 21 -3.76 -11.39 18.19
N LEU A 22 -3.85 -12.35 19.11
CA LEU A 22 -2.86 -12.56 20.18
C LEU A 22 -1.42 -12.77 19.65
N PRO A 23 -1.16 -13.65 18.66
CA PRO A 23 0.18 -13.82 18.13
C PRO A 23 0.77 -12.52 17.56
N ALA A 24 -0.05 -11.72 16.87
CA ALA A 24 0.36 -10.44 16.31
C ALA A 24 0.69 -9.42 17.40
N ARG A 25 -0.12 -9.33 18.46
CA ARG A 25 0.11 -8.45 19.60
C ARG A 25 1.37 -8.82 20.37
N LEU A 26 1.60 -10.12 20.60
CA LEU A 26 2.82 -10.62 21.24
C LEU A 26 4.06 -10.32 20.40
N ALA A 27 4.02 -10.61 19.09
CA ALA A 27 5.12 -10.30 18.18
C ALA A 27 5.42 -8.79 18.15
N ALA A 28 4.39 -7.95 18.14
CA ALA A 28 4.55 -6.50 18.21
C ALA A 28 5.19 -6.06 19.54
N ALA A 29 4.75 -6.63 20.68
CA ALA A 29 5.32 -6.34 22.00
C ALA A 29 6.81 -6.69 22.07
N VAL A 30 7.21 -7.87 21.57
CA VAL A 30 8.62 -8.28 21.48
C VAL A 30 9.43 -7.33 20.59
N ARG A 31 8.88 -6.92 19.43
CA ARG A 31 9.53 -5.93 18.56
C ARG A 31 9.74 -4.60 19.28
N ARG A 32 8.75 -4.11 20.03
CA ARG A 32 8.90 -2.87 20.82
C ARG A 32 9.96 -3.00 21.90
N ALA A 33 9.93 -4.09 22.67
CA ALA A 33 10.89 -4.34 23.74
C ALA A 33 12.34 -4.41 23.23
N THR A 34 12.53 -4.90 22.00
CA THR A 34 13.85 -4.98 21.34
C THR A 34 14.22 -3.73 20.53
N GLY A 35 13.46 -2.64 20.65
CA GLY A 35 13.75 -1.40 19.94
C GLY A 35 13.54 -1.48 18.42
N ARG A 36 12.70 -2.39 17.93
CA ARG A 36 12.33 -2.46 16.51
C ARG A 36 11.06 -1.65 16.23
N SER A 37 10.88 -1.23 14.97
CA SER A 37 9.66 -0.55 14.49
C SER A 37 8.56 -1.55 14.14
N GLY A 38 7.32 -1.06 14.07
CA GLY A 38 6.25 -1.74 13.35
C GLY A 38 6.47 -1.65 11.83
N THR A 39 5.80 -2.52 11.07
CA THR A 39 5.89 -2.54 9.61
C THR A 39 4.49 -2.68 9.04
N VAL A 40 4.18 -1.88 8.01
CA VAL A 40 3.02 -2.04 7.15
C VAL A 40 3.53 -2.42 5.77
N GLU A 41 3.20 -3.61 5.30
CA GLU A 41 3.43 -3.98 3.90
C GLU A 41 2.35 -3.33 3.06
N LEU A 42 2.72 -2.61 1.99
CA LEU A 42 1.76 -2.02 1.06
C LEU A 42 2.02 -2.54 -0.35
N PHE A 43 1.10 -3.35 -0.86
CA PHE A 43 1.01 -3.68 -2.28
C PHE A 43 0.23 -2.58 -2.99
N TYR A 44 0.82 -1.99 -4.02
CA TYR A 44 0.21 -0.88 -4.75
C TYR A 44 0.71 -0.83 -6.20
N ALA A 45 0.03 -0.07 -7.05
CA ALA A 45 0.40 0.11 -8.43
C ALA A 45 0.43 1.59 -8.82
N TYR A 46 1.48 2.01 -9.54
CA TYR A 46 1.64 3.41 -9.96
C TYR A 46 0.59 3.87 -10.97
N ASP A 47 0.02 2.94 -11.75
CA ASP A 47 -1.04 3.20 -12.72
C ASP A 47 -2.45 3.20 -12.11
N GLU A 48 -2.57 3.19 -10.78
CA GLU A 48 -3.86 3.17 -10.10
C GLU A 48 -4.10 4.39 -9.19
N PRO A 49 -5.21 5.12 -9.36
CA PRO A 49 -5.51 6.29 -8.54
C PRO A 49 -5.85 5.97 -7.08
N SER A 50 -6.50 4.83 -6.80
CA SER A 50 -6.79 4.39 -5.43
C SER A 50 -5.50 4.08 -4.67
N SER A 51 -4.49 3.51 -5.35
CA SER A 51 -3.13 3.30 -4.82
C SER A 51 -2.46 4.61 -4.43
N ALA A 52 -2.62 5.68 -5.21
CA ALA A 52 -2.13 7.01 -4.85
C ALA A 52 -2.78 7.52 -3.55
N TYR A 53 -4.11 7.50 -3.47
CA TYR A 53 -4.83 7.86 -2.24
C TYR A 53 -4.34 7.06 -1.03
N ALA A 54 -4.27 5.73 -1.16
CA ALA A 54 -3.89 4.85 -0.06
C ALA A 54 -2.46 5.10 0.43
N LEU A 55 -1.51 5.33 -0.49
CA LEU A 55 -0.14 5.64 -0.11
C LEU A 55 -0.04 6.96 0.65
N LEU A 56 -0.70 8.02 0.15
CA LEU A 56 -0.73 9.33 0.81
C LEU A 56 -1.36 9.24 2.22
N GLU A 57 -2.53 8.62 2.34
CA GLU A 57 -3.22 8.44 3.62
C GLU A 57 -2.41 7.58 4.59
N LEU A 58 -1.79 6.50 4.11
CA LEU A 58 -1.00 5.62 4.96
C LEU A 58 0.28 6.32 5.43
N ALA A 59 0.95 7.07 4.55
CA ALA A 59 2.12 7.89 4.92
C ALA A 59 1.76 8.89 6.03
N ALA A 60 0.63 9.60 5.90
CA ALA A 60 0.13 10.49 6.95
C ALA A 60 -0.25 9.73 8.24
N THR A 61 -0.83 8.54 8.10
CA THR A 61 -1.21 7.68 9.24
C THR A 61 0.00 7.24 10.06
N VAL A 62 1.10 6.84 9.39
CA VAL A 62 2.33 6.39 10.05
C VAL A 62 3.22 7.52 10.53
N GLN A 63 3.02 8.75 10.05
CA GLN A 63 3.78 9.91 10.51
C GLN A 63 3.69 10.07 12.04
N GLY A 64 4.86 10.23 12.68
CA GLY A 64 5.00 10.32 14.14
C GLY A 64 4.88 8.98 14.88
N ARG A 65 4.63 7.87 14.18
CA ARG A 65 4.64 6.51 14.76
C ARG A 65 6.01 5.86 14.53
N ARG A 66 6.39 4.92 15.39
CA ARG A 66 7.56 4.05 15.17
C ARG A 66 7.21 2.92 14.20
N VAL A 67 6.75 3.27 13.00
CA VAL A 67 6.25 2.35 11.97
C VAL A 67 6.87 2.73 10.63
N THR A 68 7.27 1.72 9.84
CA THR A 68 7.74 1.91 8.46
C THR A 68 6.77 1.28 7.48
N ILE A 69 6.62 1.87 6.30
CA ILE A 69 5.91 1.26 5.18
C ILE A 69 6.94 0.48 4.35
N GLU A 70 6.73 -0.83 4.20
CA GLU A 70 7.45 -1.64 3.22
C GLU A 70 6.70 -1.54 1.89
N LEU A 71 7.31 -0.91 0.90
CA LEU A 71 6.71 -0.62 -0.40
C LEU A 71 6.90 -1.81 -1.34
N LEU A 72 5.79 -2.41 -1.74
CA LEU A 72 5.75 -3.61 -2.58
C LEU A 72 5.01 -3.30 -3.90
N PRO A 73 5.61 -2.49 -4.79
CA PRO A 73 4.96 -2.14 -6.05
C PRO A 73 4.73 -3.40 -6.90
N VAL A 74 3.59 -3.42 -7.58
CA VAL A 74 3.20 -4.47 -8.54
C VAL A 74 2.80 -3.82 -9.87
N VAL A 75 2.94 -4.57 -10.96
CA VAL A 75 2.47 -4.14 -12.29
C VAL A 75 1.28 -4.99 -12.70
N SER A 76 1.43 -6.31 -12.66
CA SER A 76 0.40 -7.28 -13.00
C SER A 76 -0.47 -7.59 -11.78
N ARG A 77 -1.78 -7.38 -11.91
CA ARG A 77 -2.77 -7.55 -10.84
C ARG A 77 -4.17 -7.75 -11.41
N GLY A 78 -5.12 -8.16 -10.57
CA GLY A 78 -6.47 -8.48 -10.97
C GLY A 78 -6.63 -9.96 -11.36
N ILE A 79 -7.73 -10.26 -12.04
CA ILE A 79 -8.07 -11.61 -12.51
C ILE A 79 -7.60 -11.74 -13.96
N ASP A 80 -6.81 -12.78 -14.25
CA ASP A 80 -6.34 -13.07 -15.60
C ASP A 80 -7.52 -13.25 -16.56
N GLY A 81 -7.50 -12.53 -17.69
CA GLY A 81 -8.55 -12.61 -18.71
C GLY A 81 -9.85 -11.85 -18.38
N ASP A 82 -9.85 -10.95 -17.40
CA ASP A 82 -11.01 -10.12 -17.08
C ASP A 82 -11.41 -9.22 -18.27
N SER A 83 -12.53 -9.57 -18.91
CA SER A 83 -13.09 -8.82 -20.05
C SER A 83 -13.58 -7.42 -19.69
N ALA A 84 -13.69 -7.09 -18.39
CA ALA A 84 -14.09 -5.78 -17.91
C ALA A 84 -12.90 -4.90 -17.47
N LEU A 85 -11.64 -5.33 -17.68
CA LEU A 85 -10.45 -4.60 -17.20
C LEU A 85 -10.45 -3.12 -17.59
N GLU A 86 -10.69 -2.79 -18.86
CA GLU A 86 -10.70 -1.41 -19.34
C GLU A 86 -11.83 -0.58 -18.70
N ARG A 87 -13.01 -1.19 -18.51
CA ARG A 87 -14.13 -0.53 -17.80
C ARG A 87 -13.80 -0.30 -16.33
N LYS A 88 -13.14 -1.26 -15.67
CA LYS A 88 -12.69 -1.11 -14.28
C LYS A 88 -11.65 0.00 -14.13
N ARG A 89 -10.68 0.09 -15.05
CA ARG A 89 -9.70 1.18 -15.09
C ARG A 89 -10.35 2.55 -15.24
N ALA A 90 -11.30 2.69 -16.16
CA ALA A 90 -12.07 3.92 -16.31
C ALA A 90 -12.88 4.26 -15.04
N TYR A 91 -13.51 3.26 -14.42
CA TYR A 91 -14.26 3.46 -13.18
C TYR A 91 -13.36 3.82 -11.99
N ALA A 92 -12.14 3.28 -11.94
CA ALA A 92 -11.15 3.59 -10.91
C ALA A 92 -10.81 5.08 -10.88
N LEU A 93 -10.85 5.80 -12.00
CA LEU A 93 -10.71 7.27 -12.01
C LEU A 93 -11.88 7.98 -11.34
N VAL A 94 -13.11 7.53 -11.60
CA VAL A 94 -14.31 8.11 -10.99
C VAL A 94 -14.25 7.94 -9.48
N ASP A 95 -13.87 6.75 -9.01
CA ASP A 95 -13.70 6.49 -7.59
C ASP A 95 -12.49 7.23 -7.00
N GLY A 96 -11.37 7.24 -7.72
CA GLY A 96 -10.18 7.99 -7.36
C GLY A 96 -10.45 9.48 -7.16
N ARG A 97 -11.30 10.12 -7.98
CA ARG A 97 -11.77 11.51 -7.76
C ARG A 97 -12.60 11.68 -6.48
N ARG A 98 -13.34 10.64 -6.07
CA ARG A 98 -14.06 10.65 -4.77
C ARG A 98 -13.09 10.51 -3.62
N LEU A 99 -12.10 9.63 -3.73
CA LEU A 99 -11.06 9.42 -2.74
C LEU A 99 -10.15 10.65 -2.58
N ALA A 100 -9.70 11.26 -3.67
CA ALA A 100 -8.92 12.50 -3.67
C ALA A 100 -9.56 13.61 -2.82
N ARG A 101 -10.87 13.78 -2.94
CA ARG A 101 -11.63 14.78 -2.16
C ARG A 101 -11.64 14.50 -0.65
N ARG A 102 -11.42 13.26 -0.21
CA ARG A 102 -11.36 12.92 1.22
C ARG A 102 -10.05 13.39 1.88
N ILE A 103 -9.03 13.68 1.07
CA ILE A 103 -7.72 14.19 1.51
C ILE A 103 -7.46 15.61 1.03
N ASP A 104 -8.52 16.37 0.74
CA ASP A 104 -8.43 17.76 0.27
C ASP A 104 -7.51 17.90 -0.95
N ARG A 105 -7.64 16.97 -1.90
CA ARG A 105 -6.95 16.97 -3.19
C ARG A 105 -7.92 16.92 -4.35
N THR A 106 -7.48 17.44 -5.49
CA THR A 106 -8.17 17.32 -6.78
C THR A 106 -7.31 16.49 -7.72
N MET A 107 -7.91 15.49 -8.35
CA MET A 107 -7.22 14.66 -9.35
C MET A 107 -6.97 15.49 -10.62
N GLY A 108 -5.70 15.59 -11.01
CA GLY A 108 -5.29 16.29 -12.23
C GLY A 108 -5.43 15.42 -13.48
N ARG A 109 -5.32 14.10 -13.32
CA ARG A 109 -5.38 13.16 -14.46
C ARG A 109 -6.82 12.80 -14.84
N SER A 110 -7.10 12.79 -16.13
CA SER A 110 -8.43 12.53 -16.71
C SER A 110 -8.59 11.12 -17.30
N GLU A 111 -7.47 10.47 -17.64
CA GLU A 111 -7.42 9.18 -18.34
C GLU A 111 -6.64 8.11 -17.53
N PRO A 112 -6.93 6.81 -17.74
CA PRO A 112 -6.17 5.75 -17.09
C PRO A 112 -4.71 5.79 -17.53
N VAL A 113 -3.82 5.42 -16.62
CA VAL A 113 -2.39 5.27 -16.95
C VAL A 113 -2.17 3.86 -17.47
N ASP A 114 -1.44 3.73 -18.57
CA ASP A 114 -0.97 2.43 -19.04
C ASP A 114 0.08 1.87 -18.06
N PRO A 115 -0.07 0.64 -17.53
CA PRO A 115 0.88 0.08 -16.58
C PRO A 115 2.31 0.00 -17.12
N GLY A 116 2.49 -0.27 -18.42
CA GLY A 116 3.79 -0.33 -19.07
C GLY A 116 4.52 1.01 -19.06
N ARG A 117 3.78 2.13 -19.11
CA ARG A 117 4.36 3.48 -19.02
C ARG A 117 4.94 3.82 -17.64
N VAL A 118 4.50 3.15 -16.58
CA VAL A 118 4.97 3.38 -15.20
C VAL A 118 5.69 2.18 -14.59
N ALA A 119 5.90 1.11 -15.36
CA ALA A 119 6.58 -0.10 -14.89
C ALA A 119 8.02 0.18 -14.40
N PHE A 120 8.70 1.18 -14.96
CA PHE A 120 10.02 1.60 -14.49
C PHE A 120 10.01 2.12 -13.05
N LEU A 121 8.94 2.80 -12.62
CA LEU A 121 8.79 3.29 -11.24
C LEU A 121 8.61 2.12 -10.26
N ALA A 122 7.87 1.08 -10.68
CA ALA A 122 7.73 -0.15 -9.91
C ALA A 122 9.09 -0.87 -9.78
N ALA A 123 9.85 -0.95 -10.88
CA ALA A 123 11.20 -1.53 -10.89
C ALA A 123 12.16 -0.78 -9.95
N TRP A 124 12.26 0.54 -10.09
CA TRP A 124 13.12 1.37 -9.22
C TRP A 124 12.75 1.17 -7.75
N THR A 125 11.45 1.19 -7.42
CA THR A 125 11.00 1.07 -6.04
C THR A 125 11.15 -0.34 -5.48
N ALA A 126 11.02 -1.39 -6.29
CA ALA A 126 11.24 -2.76 -5.87
C ALA A 126 12.72 -3.06 -5.56
N LEU A 127 13.66 -2.41 -6.27
CA LEU A 127 15.09 -2.53 -6.03
C LEU A 127 15.65 -1.53 -5.01
N GLY A 128 14.92 -0.44 -4.77
CA GLY A 128 15.33 0.65 -3.90
C GLY A 128 15.52 0.24 -2.43
N PRO A 129 16.43 0.92 -1.70
CA PRO A 129 16.57 0.70 -0.27
C PRO A 129 15.29 1.13 0.45
N GLN A 130 14.66 0.20 1.16
CA GLN A 130 13.47 0.50 1.96
C GLN A 130 13.80 1.50 3.07
N GLY A 131 12.90 2.48 3.29
CA GLY A 131 13.10 3.50 4.31
C GLY A 131 12.37 4.81 3.99
N PRO A 132 12.60 5.87 4.78
CA PRO A 132 11.92 7.16 4.62
C PRO A 132 12.12 7.77 3.22
N GLY A 133 13.34 7.77 2.69
CA GLY A 133 13.63 8.35 1.38
C GLY A 133 12.84 7.69 0.24
N LEU A 134 12.71 6.35 0.26
CA LEU A 134 11.91 5.62 -0.73
C LEU A 134 10.40 5.85 -0.54
N GLN A 135 9.95 6.04 0.70
CA GLN A 135 8.58 6.43 0.99
C GLN A 135 8.27 7.84 0.43
N ASP A 136 9.15 8.80 0.68
CA ASP A 136 9.02 10.18 0.20
C ASP A 136 9.04 10.21 -1.33
N PHE A 137 9.92 9.44 -1.96
CA PHE A 137 9.93 9.22 -3.41
C PHE A 137 8.57 8.74 -3.92
N ALA A 138 8.05 7.63 -3.37
CA ALA A 138 6.82 7.02 -3.85
C ALA A 138 5.61 7.95 -3.66
N VAL A 139 5.55 8.70 -2.54
CA VAL A 139 4.53 9.73 -2.30
C VAL A 139 4.63 10.83 -3.36
N ALA A 140 5.81 11.41 -3.58
CA ALA A 140 6.01 12.48 -4.55
C ALA A 140 5.68 12.05 -5.99
N VAL A 141 6.03 10.81 -6.36
CA VAL A 141 5.66 10.21 -7.65
C VAL A 141 4.14 10.11 -7.79
N MET A 142 3.45 9.60 -6.78
CA MET A 142 1.99 9.47 -6.80
C MET A 142 1.29 10.83 -6.84
N GLU A 143 1.80 11.81 -6.09
CA GLU A 143 1.34 13.20 -6.15
C GLU A 143 1.46 13.75 -7.58
N ARG A 144 2.62 13.57 -8.20
CA ARG A 144 2.88 14.04 -9.57
C ARG A 144 2.03 13.32 -10.62
N LEU A 145 1.91 11.99 -10.54
CA LEU A 145 1.18 11.19 -11.53
C LEU A 145 -0.32 11.49 -11.55
N TRP A 146 -0.92 11.66 -10.36
CA TRP A 146 -2.38 11.66 -10.22
C TRP A 146 -2.98 13.03 -9.92
N PHE A 147 -2.22 13.92 -9.28
CA PHE A 147 -2.75 15.20 -8.78
C PHE A 147 -2.16 16.42 -9.50
N ALA A 148 -0.93 16.34 -10.01
CA ALA A 148 -0.28 17.49 -10.67
C ALA A 148 -0.71 17.74 -12.13
N GLY A 149 -1.26 16.74 -12.84
CA GLY A 149 -1.77 16.91 -14.20
C GLY A 149 -1.83 15.63 -15.05
N ASP A 150 -2.29 15.77 -16.29
CA ASP A 150 -2.47 14.69 -17.27
C ASP A 150 -1.34 14.61 -18.31
N GLY A 151 -0.28 15.40 -18.14
CA GLY A 151 0.87 15.45 -19.03
C GLY A 151 1.61 14.11 -19.22
N PRO A 152 2.57 14.09 -20.16
CA PRO A 152 3.34 12.88 -20.48
C PRO A 152 4.12 12.35 -19.27
N ILE A 153 4.28 11.03 -19.24
CA ILE A 153 5.06 10.34 -18.20
C ILE A 153 6.46 10.12 -18.77
N GLU A 154 7.40 10.95 -18.33
CA GLU A 154 8.80 10.92 -18.75
C GLU A 154 9.68 10.47 -17.57
N ARG A 155 10.79 9.76 -17.85
CA ARG A 155 11.65 9.19 -16.80
C ARG A 155 12.47 10.25 -16.07
N ASP A 156 13.06 11.19 -16.80
CA ASP A 156 14.03 12.14 -16.26
C ASP A 156 13.49 12.95 -15.07
N PRO A 157 12.25 13.46 -15.08
CA PRO A 157 11.73 14.17 -13.92
C PRO A 157 11.56 13.30 -12.68
N PHE A 158 11.30 11.99 -12.82
CA PHE A 158 11.26 11.07 -11.68
C PHE A 158 12.66 10.64 -11.23
N ALA A 159 13.64 10.57 -12.14
CA ALA A 159 15.04 10.33 -11.77
C ALA A 159 15.59 11.49 -10.91
N VAL A 160 15.16 12.73 -11.18
CA VAL A 160 15.46 13.89 -10.31
C VAL A 160 14.86 13.68 -8.92
N LEU A 161 13.57 13.35 -8.83
CA LEU A 161 12.92 13.06 -7.54
C LEU A 161 13.63 11.94 -6.78
N TRP A 162 14.06 10.87 -7.46
CA TRP A 162 14.82 9.77 -6.86
C TRP A 162 16.12 10.28 -6.22
N ARG A 163 16.93 11.04 -6.96
CA ARG A 163 18.18 11.61 -6.44
C ARG A 163 17.97 12.51 -5.23
N GLU A 164 16.88 13.28 -5.21
CA GLU A 164 16.56 14.21 -4.12
C GLU A 164 16.07 13.49 -2.85
N THR A 165 15.32 12.39 -3.00
CA THR A 165 14.65 11.72 -1.88
C THR A 165 15.34 10.45 -1.40
N VAL A 166 15.77 9.59 -2.33
CA VAL A 166 16.47 8.32 -2.04
C VAL A 166 17.98 8.54 -2.02
N GLY A 167 18.48 9.37 -2.93
CA GLY A 167 19.91 9.58 -3.14
C GLY A 167 20.53 8.60 -4.15
N GLY A 168 21.59 9.04 -4.82
CA GLY A 168 22.26 8.27 -5.88
C GLY A 168 21.42 8.15 -7.16
N GLU A 169 21.92 7.42 -8.15
CA GLU A 169 21.18 7.17 -9.39
C GLU A 169 20.07 6.12 -9.19
N PRO A 170 18.95 6.22 -9.92
CA PRO A 170 17.93 5.18 -9.92
C PRO A 170 18.51 3.85 -10.43
N PRO A 171 18.02 2.70 -9.93
CA PRO A 171 18.42 1.40 -10.43
C PRO A 171 18.13 1.23 -11.92
N ASP A 172 18.96 0.48 -12.63
CA ASP A 172 18.70 0.12 -14.03
C ASP A 172 17.44 -0.77 -14.15
N GLU A 173 16.36 -0.19 -14.66
CA GLU A 173 15.08 -0.90 -14.83
C GLU A 173 15.12 -1.97 -15.92
N SER A 174 16.11 -1.92 -16.81
CA SER A 174 16.27 -2.92 -17.87
C SER A 174 16.98 -4.19 -17.39
N SER A 175 17.56 -4.15 -16.19
CA SER A 175 18.25 -5.29 -15.61
C SER A 175 17.30 -6.46 -15.33
N PRO A 176 17.76 -7.73 -15.46
CA PRO A 176 16.94 -8.90 -15.09
C PRO A 176 16.48 -8.87 -13.63
N ALA A 177 17.28 -8.26 -12.74
CA ALA A 177 16.98 -8.09 -11.33
C ALA A 177 15.75 -7.21 -11.09
N ALA A 178 15.58 -6.13 -11.88
CA ALA A 178 14.43 -5.24 -11.80
C ALA A 178 13.11 -5.98 -12.04
N GLY A 179 13.03 -6.72 -13.15
CA GLY A 179 11.87 -7.53 -13.47
C GLY A 179 11.60 -8.62 -12.43
N GLU A 180 12.64 -9.22 -11.86
CA GLU A 180 12.48 -10.26 -10.84
C GLU A 180 12.01 -9.71 -9.49
N ALA A 181 12.46 -8.52 -9.10
CA ALA A 181 12.03 -7.85 -7.88
C ALA A 181 10.53 -7.53 -7.91
N VAL A 182 10.02 -7.01 -9.03
CA VAL A 182 8.58 -6.75 -9.22
C VAL A 182 7.78 -8.06 -9.18
N ARG A 183 8.22 -9.10 -9.90
CA ARG A 183 7.55 -10.42 -9.87
C ARG A 183 7.59 -11.05 -8.48
N ALA A 184 8.63 -10.82 -7.69
CA ALA A 184 8.69 -11.29 -6.32
C ALA A 184 7.62 -10.64 -5.44
N ASN A 185 7.36 -9.34 -5.63
CA ASN A 185 6.25 -8.64 -4.96
C ASN A 185 4.89 -9.20 -5.38
N GLU A 186 4.66 -9.42 -6.68
CA GLU A 186 3.42 -10.00 -7.21
C GLU A 186 3.16 -11.41 -6.63
N ARG A 187 4.20 -12.25 -6.56
CA ARG A 187 4.09 -13.58 -5.92
C ARG A 187 3.85 -13.47 -4.41
N ARG A 188 4.40 -12.45 -3.74
CA ARG A 188 4.13 -12.19 -2.32
C ARG A 188 2.69 -11.72 -2.11
N MET A 189 2.16 -10.90 -3.01
CA MET A 189 0.76 -10.44 -3.00
C MET A 189 -0.18 -11.64 -3.15
N LYS A 190 0.01 -12.46 -4.21
CA LYS A 190 -0.78 -13.66 -4.48
C LYS A 190 -0.80 -14.64 -3.31
N ARG A 191 0.35 -14.86 -2.65
CA ARG A 191 0.44 -15.72 -1.45
C ARG A 191 -0.21 -15.10 -0.21
N SER A 192 -0.31 -13.78 -0.14
CA SER A 192 -0.88 -13.07 1.00
C SER A 192 -2.41 -13.00 0.97
N GLY A 193 -3.04 -13.31 -0.16
CA GLY A 193 -4.50 -13.32 -0.32
C GLY A 193 -5.10 -12.21 -1.20
N PRO A 194 -4.64 -10.94 -1.19
CA PRO A 194 -5.25 -9.92 -2.03
C PRO A 194 -4.96 -10.18 -3.51
N TYR A 195 -5.96 -9.95 -4.35
CA TYR A 195 -5.87 -10.08 -5.81
C TYR A 195 -5.81 -8.72 -6.52
N GLU A 196 -6.06 -7.63 -5.80
CA GLU A 196 -6.12 -6.26 -6.31
C GLU A 196 -5.42 -5.30 -5.35
N THR A 197 -5.08 -4.12 -5.84
CA THR A 197 -4.40 -3.06 -5.11
C THR A 197 -5.38 -1.91 -4.81
N PRO A 198 -5.01 -0.99 -3.91
CA PRO A 198 -3.93 -1.11 -2.91
C PRO A 198 -4.33 -2.00 -1.73
N ALA A 199 -3.43 -2.90 -1.35
CA ALA A 199 -3.64 -3.81 -0.22
C ALA A 199 -2.54 -3.60 0.83
N ALA A 200 -2.95 -3.29 2.06
CA ALA A 200 -2.03 -3.14 3.19
C ALA A 200 -2.09 -4.40 4.07
N LYS A 201 -0.93 -4.84 4.59
CA LYS A 201 -0.84 -5.95 5.54
C LYS A 201 -0.09 -5.53 6.80
N VAL A 202 -0.71 -5.74 7.95
CA VAL A 202 -0.21 -5.33 9.27
C VAL A 202 -0.43 -6.45 10.28
N GLY A 203 0.65 -7.00 10.82
CA GLY A 203 0.56 -8.07 11.83
C GLY A 203 -0.19 -9.33 11.34
N GLY A 204 -0.08 -9.65 10.05
CA GLY A 204 -0.74 -10.82 9.44
C GLY A 204 -2.17 -10.58 8.92
N ARG A 205 -2.81 -9.49 9.31
CA ARG A 205 -4.09 -9.03 8.75
C ARG A 205 -3.85 -8.22 7.50
N TRP A 206 -4.68 -8.38 6.46
CA TRP A 206 -4.68 -7.49 5.29
C TRP A 206 -6.03 -6.77 5.15
N ASP A 207 -5.99 -5.57 4.58
CA ASP A 207 -7.15 -4.74 4.27
C ASP A 207 -6.92 -4.00 2.93
N PHE A 208 -7.98 -3.72 2.18
CA PHE A 208 -7.92 -2.77 1.06
C PHE A 208 -7.72 -1.35 1.60
N ALA A 209 -6.56 -0.78 1.32
CA ALA A 209 -6.05 0.39 2.04
C ALA A 209 -6.85 1.67 1.75
N GLN A 210 -7.43 1.77 0.54
CA GLN A 210 -8.31 2.85 0.15
C GLN A 210 -9.65 2.86 0.91
N ASP A 211 -10.14 1.69 1.31
CA ASP A 211 -11.44 1.55 1.97
C ASP A 211 -11.34 1.60 3.49
N ARG A 212 -10.21 1.13 4.04
CA ARG A 212 -10.03 0.89 5.48
C ARG A 212 -8.91 1.69 6.14
N PRO A 213 -8.59 2.95 5.75
CA PRO A 213 -7.43 3.67 6.31
C PRO A 213 -7.53 3.84 7.84
N ARG A 214 -8.74 4.17 8.34
CA ARG A 214 -8.99 4.27 9.79
C ARG A 214 -8.78 2.96 10.54
N GLN A 215 -9.18 1.83 9.95
CA GLN A 215 -9.05 0.52 10.60
C GLN A 215 -7.58 0.09 10.68
N ILE A 216 -6.79 0.41 9.65
CA ILE A 216 -5.34 0.21 9.67
C ILE A 216 -4.72 1.03 10.81
N GLY A 217 -5.09 2.31 10.94
CA GLY A 217 -4.65 3.17 12.05
C GLY A 217 -5.00 2.61 13.42
N THR A 218 -6.27 2.26 13.64
CA THR A 218 -6.73 1.63 14.90
C THR A 218 -5.98 0.33 15.19
N TRP A 219 -5.73 -0.49 14.18
CA TRP A 219 -5.00 -1.74 14.36
C TRP A 219 -3.53 -1.50 14.73
N LEU A 220 -2.89 -0.48 14.16
CA LEU A 220 -1.55 -0.05 14.61
C LEU A 220 -1.56 0.40 16.07
N ASP A 221 -2.59 1.12 16.52
CA ASP A 221 -2.77 1.52 17.91
C ASP A 221 -2.95 0.32 18.85
N GLU A 222 -3.80 -0.65 18.48
CA GLU A 222 -3.98 -1.90 19.23
C GLU A 222 -2.70 -2.73 19.31
N LEU A 223 -1.88 -2.69 18.25
CA LEU A 223 -0.56 -3.30 18.24
C LEU A 223 0.46 -2.50 19.05
N GLY A 224 0.13 -1.35 19.65
CA GLY A 224 1.01 -0.53 20.49
C GLY A 224 1.95 0.39 19.71
N TRP A 225 1.61 0.71 18.45
CA TRP A 225 2.36 1.63 17.59
C TRP A 225 1.69 3.01 17.48
N SER A 226 1.15 3.52 18.57
CA SER A 226 0.54 4.85 18.64
C SER A 226 1.54 5.97 18.37
N ARG A 227 1.02 7.13 17.95
CA ARG A 227 1.82 8.36 17.81
C ARG A 227 2.39 8.72 19.19
N ARG A 228 3.67 9.08 19.21
CA ARG A 228 4.32 9.60 20.41
C ARG A 228 4.08 11.10 20.53
#